data_AF-A0A250J3C1-F1
#
_entry.id   AF-A0A250J3C1-F1
#
_cell.length_a   1.000
_cell.length_b   1.000
_cell.length_c   1.000
_cell.angle_alpha   90.00
_cell.angle_beta   90.00
_cell.angle_gamma   90.00
#
_symmetry.space_group_name_H-M   'P 1'
#
loop_
_entity.id
_entity.type
_entity.pdbx_description
1 polymer ?
#
loop_
_entity_poly.entity_id
_entity_poly.type
_entity_poly.pdbx_seq_one_letter_code
_entity_poly.pdbx_strand_id
1 'polypeptide(L)'
;MQNNIRHLAFHSAFVLIFGLAGCGDEAQQQSSGETQDEQMINGTTPGDLTAMDAVDVKANATAVLLPNQGLVAGQSISSSDGRFSLTLRTDGTLVHYWNGHGVLWSPRPGTQGKSVWMQSDGNFVLYSTPIPTIGNHLWASSTYGYPGAYLAIQNDGNLVIYVEATPIWASNTGGH
;
A
#
# COMPACT_ATOMS: atom_id res chain seq x y z
N MET A 1 45.62 -19.89 -23.94
CA MET A 1 44.20 -20.29 -23.87
C MET A 1 43.48 -19.30 -22.97
N GLN A 2 42.65 -18.45 -23.57
CA GLN A 2 41.87 -17.39 -22.94
C GLN A 2 40.52 -17.96 -22.48
N ASN A 3 39.98 -17.51 -21.34
CA ASN A 3 38.54 -17.42 -21.01
C ASN A 3 38.40 -16.78 -19.61
N ASN A 4 38.25 -15.46 -19.50
CA ASN A 4 37.00 -14.67 -19.50
C ASN A 4 36.13 -14.85 -18.25
N ILE A 5 36.36 -13.99 -17.26
CA ILE A 5 35.41 -13.66 -16.18
C ILE A 5 34.83 -12.27 -16.48
N ARG A 6 33.52 -12.18 -16.62
CA ARG A 6 32.73 -10.93 -16.56
C ARG A 6 31.77 -11.08 -15.37
N HIS A 7 31.31 -10.07 -14.63
CA HIS A 7 31.54 -8.64 -14.46
C HIS A 7 30.29 -8.22 -13.68
N LEU A 8 30.38 -7.75 -12.43
CA LEU A 8 29.29 -6.98 -11.79
C LEU A 8 29.85 -6.21 -10.59
N ALA A 9 30.20 -4.94 -10.84
CA ALA A 9 30.41 -3.94 -9.80
C ALA A 9 29.37 -2.84 -10.04
N PHE A 10 28.29 -2.84 -9.24
CA PHE A 10 27.33 -1.75 -9.23
C PHE A 10 27.98 -0.54 -8.56
N HIS A 11 28.19 0.52 -9.34
CA HIS A 11 28.67 1.81 -8.87
C HIS A 11 27.53 2.56 -8.18
N SER A 12 27.83 3.01 -6.96
CA SER A 12 27.04 3.98 -6.20
C SER A 12 27.24 5.37 -6.82
N ALA A 13 26.15 6.05 -7.17
CA ALA A 13 26.19 7.45 -7.61
C ALA A 13 25.33 8.29 -6.65
N PHE A 14 26.02 9.01 -5.77
CA PHE A 14 25.49 10.08 -4.94
C PHE A 14 25.82 11.39 -5.66
N VAL A 15 24.81 12.11 -6.17
CA VAL A 15 25.00 13.43 -6.78
C VAL A 15 24.43 14.49 -5.84
N LEU A 16 25.31 15.33 -5.33
CA LEU A 16 24.99 16.54 -4.57
C LEU A 16 25.85 17.66 -5.18
N ILE A 17 25.23 18.58 -5.92
CA ILE A 17 25.88 19.79 -6.42
C ILE A 17 25.00 20.98 -6.07
N PHE A 18 25.54 21.90 -5.28
CA PHE A 18 24.98 23.23 -5.01
C PHE A 18 25.84 24.31 -5.68
N GLY A 19 25.16 25.26 -6.35
CA GLY A 19 25.56 26.67 -6.51
C GLY A 19 26.41 27.06 -7.74
N LEU A 20 25.91 27.94 -8.62
CA LEU A 20 26.11 29.40 -8.59
C LEU A 20 25.48 30.11 -9.82
N ALA A 21 25.28 31.42 -9.68
CA ALA A 21 24.46 32.32 -10.48
C ALA A 21 25.02 32.79 -11.84
N GLY A 22 24.14 33.31 -12.72
CA GLY A 22 24.40 34.55 -13.46
C GLY A 22 24.08 34.60 -14.97
N CYS A 23 23.36 35.67 -15.34
CA CYS A 23 23.31 36.40 -16.62
C CYS A 23 22.34 35.93 -17.73
N GLY A 24 21.51 36.87 -18.22
CA GLY A 24 20.48 36.67 -19.25
C GLY A 24 20.80 37.32 -20.59
N ASP A 25 19.84 37.27 -21.53
CA ASP A 25 19.63 38.28 -22.58
C ASP A 25 18.27 38.10 -23.29
N GLU A 26 17.69 39.22 -23.72
CA GLU A 26 16.33 39.45 -24.24
C GLU A 26 16.28 39.55 -25.80
N ALA A 27 15.10 39.33 -26.42
CA ALA A 27 14.49 40.05 -27.59
C ALA A 27 13.41 39.17 -28.30
N GLN A 28 12.08 39.45 -28.28
CA GLN A 28 11.22 40.42 -29.02
C GLN A 28 11.08 40.08 -30.54
N GLN A 29 9.93 39.82 -31.21
CA GLN A 29 8.67 40.58 -31.51
C GLN A 29 7.64 39.60 -32.18
N GLN A 30 6.31 39.55 -31.91
CA GLN A 30 5.15 40.45 -32.16
C GLN A 30 4.46 40.29 -33.55
N SER A 31 3.19 39.81 -33.61
CA SER A 31 2.04 40.42 -34.36
C SER A 31 0.94 39.46 -34.88
N SER A 32 -0.31 39.88 -34.61
CA SER A 32 -1.57 39.83 -35.40
C SER A 32 -2.40 38.55 -35.59
N GLY A 33 -3.66 38.61 -35.09
CA GLY A 33 -4.87 38.33 -35.88
C GLY A 33 -5.65 37.06 -35.53
N GLU A 34 -6.67 37.18 -34.68
CA GLU A 34 -7.69 36.14 -34.42
C GLU A 34 -8.80 36.14 -35.48
N THR A 35 -9.30 34.93 -35.82
CA THR A 35 -10.71 34.44 -35.86
C THR A 35 -10.77 33.26 -36.86
N GLN A 36 -11.47 32.15 -36.68
CA GLN A 36 -12.33 31.56 -35.65
C GLN A 36 -12.48 30.06 -36.02
N ASP A 37 -13.03 29.25 -35.10
CA ASP A 37 -13.37 27.81 -35.22
C ASP A 37 -12.17 26.87 -34.90
N GLU A 38 -12.07 26.21 -33.75
CA GLU A 38 -13.11 25.55 -32.96
C GLU A 38 -13.06 25.88 -31.47
N GLN A 39 -14.24 25.92 -30.88
CA GLN A 39 -14.54 26.38 -29.54
C GLN A 39 -14.27 25.33 -28.45
N MET A 40 -13.57 25.79 -27.41
CA MET A 40 -13.99 25.81 -25.99
C MET A 40 -14.25 24.47 -25.27
N ILE A 41 -13.30 24.10 -24.39
CA ILE A 41 -13.52 24.21 -22.93
C ILE A 41 -12.19 24.58 -22.24
N ASN A 42 -12.00 25.88 -22.02
CA ASN A 42 -10.97 26.44 -21.17
C ASN A 42 -11.60 26.72 -19.79
N GLY A 43 -10.92 26.32 -18.71
CA GLY A 43 -11.15 26.86 -17.38
C GLY A 43 -12.28 26.23 -16.55
N THR A 44 -11.90 25.38 -15.60
CA THR A 44 -12.63 25.30 -14.33
C THR A 44 -11.82 26.10 -13.30
N THR A 45 -12.40 27.20 -12.86
CA THR A 45 -12.02 28.01 -11.71
C THR A 45 -11.86 27.16 -10.43
N PRO A 46 -10.98 27.53 -9.48
CA PRO A 46 -11.00 26.97 -8.12
C PRO A 46 -12.27 27.42 -7.40
N GLY A 47 -13.37 26.73 -7.65
CA GLY A 47 -14.67 27.14 -7.14
C GLY A 47 -15.85 26.59 -7.95
N ASP A 48 -15.75 25.39 -8.51
CA ASP A 48 -16.91 24.55 -8.78
C ASP A 48 -16.46 23.09 -8.98
N LEU A 49 -16.39 22.34 -7.88
CA LEU A 49 -16.31 20.88 -7.90
C LEU A 49 -17.56 20.30 -7.23
N THR A 50 -18.71 20.93 -7.47
CA THR A 50 -19.99 20.35 -7.04
C THR A 50 -20.57 19.56 -8.20
N ALA A 51 -20.54 18.23 -8.06
CA ALA A 51 -21.10 17.23 -8.99
C ALA A 51 -20.25 16.87 -10.23
N MET A 52 -19.03 16.37 -10.01
CA MET A 52 -18.64 15.13 -10.70
C MET A 52 -19.16 13.98 -9.85
N ASP A 53 -20.13 13.28 -10.40
CA ASP A 53 -20.84 12.12 -9.87
C ASP A 53 -19.96 11.22 -8.99
N ALA A 54 -20.44 10.86 -7.80
CA ALA A 54 -19.73 10.00 -6.86
C ALA A 54 -19.73 8.56 -7.36
N VAL A 55 -19.04 8.30 -8.48
CA VAL A 55 -18.60 6.96 -8.86
C VAL A 55 -17.49 6.59 -7.88
N ASP A 56 -17.90 5.99 -6.78
CA ASP A 56 -17.14 5.49 -5.64
C ASP A 56 -15.60 5.57 -5.75
N VAL A 57 -15.05 6.73 -5.42
CA VAL A 57 -13.59 6.93 -5.30
C VAL A 57 -13.05 6.32 -3.99
N LYS A 58 -13.82 5.48 -3.26
CA LYS A 58 -13.30 4.63 -2.17
C LYS A 58 -12.58 3.37 -2.70
N ALA A 59 -12.63 3.10 -4.00
CA ALA A 59 -12.02 1.92 -4.62
C ALA A 59 -10.52 2.13 -4.98
N ASN A 60 -9.68 2.43 -3.99
CA ASN A 60 -8.23 2.19 -4.11
C ASN A 60 -7.60 1.63 -2.83
N ALA A 61 -8.41 1.17 -1.87
CA ALA A 61 -7.93 0.35 -0.78
C ALA A 61 -7.80 -1.09 -1.29
N THR A 62 -6.57 -1.59 -1.44
CA THR A 62 -6.34 -3.00 -1.76
C THR A 62 -6.88 -3.85 -0.62
N ALA A 63 -7.96 -4.61 -0.86
CA ALA A 63 -8.55 -5.50 0.14
C ALA A 63 -7.71 -6.74 0.44
N VAL A 64 -6.53 -6.83 -0.16
CA VAL A 64 -5.63 -7.98 -0.06
C VAL A 64 -4.18 -7.55 0.23
N LEU A 65 -3.46 -8.39 0.96
CA LEU A 65 -1.99 -8.38 0.97
C LEU A 65 -1.50 -9.60 0.18
N LEU A 66 -0.88 -9.33 -0.96
CA LEU A 66 -0.21 -10.35 -1.77
C LEU A 66 1.10 -10.82 -1.12
N PRO A 67 1.71 -11.92 -1.58
CA PRO A 67 3.03 -12.33 -1.12
C PRO A 67 4.06 -11.19 -1.13
N ASN A 68 4.84 -11.10 -0.06
CA ASN A 68 5.83 -10.05 0.22
C ASN A 68 5.24 -8.64 0.40
N GLN A 69 3.94 -8.51 0.63
CA GLN A 69 3.31 -7.25 1.03
C GLN A 69 3.02 -7.24 2.52
N GLY A 70 2.97 -6.05 3.09
CA GLY A 70 2.79 -5.87 4.51
C GLY A 70 2.38 -4.47 4.87
N LEU A 71 2.12 -4.27 6.16
CA LEU A 71 1.84 -2.98 6.77
C LEU A 71 2.95 -2.67 7.77
N VAL A 72 3.39 -1.42 7.80
CA VAL A 72 4.13 -0.88 8.95
C VAL A 72 3.18 -0.14 9.89
N ALA A 73 3.62 0.11 11.12
CA ALA A 73 2.82 0.81 12.11
C ALA A 73 2.29 2.15 11.58
N GLY A 74 0.98 2.38 11.75
CA GLY A 74 0.22 3.50 11.20
C GLY A 74 -0.52 3.19 9.89
N GLN A 75 -0.21 2.08 9.21
CA GLN A 75 -0.86 1.71 7.95
C GLN A 75 -2.07 0.78 8.14
N SER A 76 -2.95 0.80 7.14
CA SER A 76 -4.13 -0.04 7.06
C SER A 76 -4.42 -0.49 5.63
N ILE A 77 -5.14 -1.60 5.50
CA ILE A 77 -5.90 -1.97 4.30
C ILE A 77 -7.37 -2.13 4.66
N SER A 78 -8.28 -2.03 3.69
CA SER A 78 -9.73 -2.09 3.92
C SER A 78 -10.42 -3.03 2.94
N SER A 79 -11.55 -3.60 3.36
CA SER A 79 -12.45 -4.32 2.47
C SER A 79 -12.88 -3.43 1.31
N SER A 80 -13.32 -4.03 0.20
CA SER A 80 -13.72 -3.29 -1.00
C SER A 80 -14.90 -2.35 -0.76
N ASP A 81 -15.79 -2.69 0.18
CA ASP A 81 -16.90 -1.85 0.61
C ASP A 81 -16.53 -0.84 1.71
N GLY A 82 -15.27 -0.83 2.16
CA GLY A 82 -14.75 0.05 3.21
C GLY A 82 -15.30 -0.19 4.62
N ARG A 83 -16.13 -1.21 4.84
CA ARG A 83 -16.75 -1.49 6.15
C ARG A 83 -15.79 -2.13 7.14
N PHE A 84 -14.75 -2.79 6.66
CA PHE A 84 -13.78 -3.50 7.49
C PHE A 84 -12.36 -3.05 7.18
N SER A 85 -11.48 -3.06 8.18
CA SER A 85 -10.08 -2.73 7.97
C SER A 85 -9.15 -3.51 8.86
N LEU A 86 -7.99 -3.88 8.32
CA LEU A 86 -6.87 -4.37 9.11
C LEU A 86 -5.86 -3.23 9.28
N THR A 87 -5.59 -2.86 10.52
CA THR A 87 -4.72 -1.74 10.88
C THR A 87 -3.62 -2.22 11.82
N LEU A 88 -2.36 -1.98 11.46
CA LEU A 88 -1.29 -2.02 12.44
C LEU A 88 -1.18 -0.63 13.07
N ARG A 89 -1.71 -0.46 14.28
CA ARG A 89 -1.75 0.84 14.94
C ARG A 89 -0.34 1.32 15.34
N THR A 90 -0.19 2.62 15.56
CA THR A 90 1.07 3.23 16.01
C THR A 90 1.51 2.77 17.40
N ASP A 91 0.57 2.31 18.22
CA ASP A 91 0.85 1.67 19.52
C ASP A 91 1.41 0.24 19.40
N GLY A 92 1.44 -0.32 18.19
CA GLY A 92 1.96 -1.65 17.86
C GLY A 92 0.95 -2.78 17.96
N THR A 93 -0.32 -2.48 18.20
CA THR A 93 -1.39 -3.49 18.17
C THR A 93 -1.91 -3.66 16.74
N LEU A 94 -1.91 -4.90 16.23
CA LEU A 94 -2.58 -5.26 14.98
C LEU A 94 -4.07 -5.53 15.26
N VAL A 95 -4.96 -4.85 14.55
CA VAL A 95 -6.40 -4.90 14.80
C VAL A 95 -7.17 -5.02 13.50
N HIS A 96 -8.07 -5.98 13.44
CA HIS A 96 -9.13 -6.09 12.42
C HIS A 96 -10.41 -5.45 12.96
N TYR A 97 -10.92 -4.45 12.27
CA TYR A 97 -12.04 -3.60 12.66
C TYR A 97 -13.27 -3.85 11.81
N TRP A 98 -14.44 -3.72 12.45
CA TRP A 98 -15.65 -3.25 11.79
C TRP A 98 -15.70 -1.74 12.01
N ASN A 99 -15.47 -0.99 10.93
CA ASN A 99 -15.30 0.46 10.97
C ASN A 99 -16.56 1.14 11.52
N GLY A 100 -16.39 1.89 12.61
CA GLY A 100 -17.50 2.52 13.34
C GLY A 100 -18.22 1.64 14.35
N HIS A 101 -17.92 0.34 14.43
CA HIS A 101 -18.57 -0.62 15.34
C HIS A 101 -17.64 -1.23 16.37
N GLY A 102 -16.36 -1.40 16.06
CA GLY A 102 -15.35 -1.83 17.03
C GLY A 102 -14.40 -2.90 16.51
N VAL A 103 -13.70 -3.51 17.45
CA VAL A 103 -12.69 -4.54 17.18
C VAL A 103 -13.37 -5.87 16.89
N LEU A 104 -13.09 -6.47 15.74
CA LEU A 104 -13.48 -7.85 15.42
C LEU A 104 -12.42 -8.84 15.92
N TRP A 105 -11.15 -8.56 15.68
CA TRP A 105 -10.07 -9.48 16.02
C TRP A 105 -8.71 -8.80 16.21
N SER A 106 -7.86 -9.42 17.01
CA SER A 106 -6.43 -9.10 17.12
C SER A 106 -5.66 -10.38 17.46
N PRO A 107 -4.57 -10.71 16.74
CA PRO A 107 -3.84 -11.95 16.98
C PRO A 107 -3.16 -11.98 18.35
N ARG A 108 -2.71 -10.81 18.80
CA ARG A 108 -1.99 -10.62 20.05
C ARG A 108 -2.16 -9.17 20.51
N PRO A 109 -3.20 -8.84 21.29
CA PRO A 109 -3.43 -7.50 21.80
C PRO A 109 -2.25 -6.97 22.63
N GLY A 110 -1.98 -5.67 22.57
CA GLY A 110 -0.96 -5.01 23.42
C GLY A 110 0.49 -5.34 23.05
N THR A 111 0.74 -5.84 21.84
CA THR A 111 2.09 -6.03 21.31
C THR A 111 2.75 -4.71 20.92
N GLN A 112 4.08 -4.71 20.86
CA GLN A 112 4.88 -3.62 20.28
C GLN A 112 5.21 -3.90 18.80
N GLY A 113 4.20 -4.32 18.03
CA GLY A 113 4.36 -4.61 16.61
C GLY A 113 4.86 -3.38 15.83
N LYS A 114 5.75 -3.60 14.87
CA LYS A 114 6.30 -2.56 14.00
C LYS A 114 6.02 -2.81 12.53
N SER A 115 5.87 -4.06 12.15
CA SER A 115 5.40 -4.45 10.82
C SER A 115 4.67 -5.79 10.85
N VAL A 116 3.79 -6.01 9.88
CA VAL A 116 3.15 -7.31 9.63
C VAL A 116 3.22 -7.61 8.14
N TRP A 117 3.50 -8.86 7.78
CA TRP A 117 3.77 -9.24 6.39
C TRP A 117 3.08 -10.53 6.03
N MET A 118 2.48 -10.55 4.84
CA MET A 118 2.16 -11.78 4.12
C MET A 118 3.45 -12.25 3.44
N GLN A 119 4.14 -13.20 4.05
CA GLN A 119 5.45 -13.65 3.60
C GLN A 119 5.35 -14.53 2.35
N SER A 120 6.45 -14.64 1.60
CA SER A 120 6.51 -15.48 0.38
C SER A 120 6.34 -16.98 0.63
N ASP A 121 6.59 -17.45 1.86
CA ASP A 121 6.37 -18.84 2.27
C ASP A 121 4.90 -19.14 2.62
N GLY A 122 4.03 -18.14 2.55
CA GLY A 122 2.60 -18.25 2.87
C GLY A 122 2.24 -17.97 4.32
N ASN A 123 3.19 -17.55 5.16
CA ASN A 123 2.92 -17.21 6.55
C ASN A 123 2.55 -15.73 6.71
N PHE A 124 1.54 -15.42 7.50
CA PHE A 124 1.19 -14.05 7.88
C PHE A 124 1.76 -13.75 9.27
N VAL A 125 2.74 -12.84 9.34
CA VAL A 125 3.60 -12.72 10.54
C VAL A 125 3.73 -11.28 11.00
N LEU A 126 3.49 -11.06 12.29
CA LEU A 126 3.68 -9.79 13.00
C LEU A 126 5.08 -9.76 13.61
N TYR A 127 5.82 -8.67 13.40
CA TYR A 127 7.21 -8.49 13.86
C TYR A 127 7.35 -7.32 14.83
N SER A 128 8.30 -7.44 15.76
CA SER A 128 8.74 -6.34 16.63
C SER A 128 9.68 -5.35 15.94
N THR A 129 10.06 -5.62 14.68
CA THR A 129 10.97 -4.80 13.86
C THR A 129 10.25 -4.25 12.61
N PRO A 130 10.66 -3.09 12.07
CA PRO A 130 10.05 -2.53 10.84
C PRO A 130 10.26 -3.39 9.59
N ILE A 131 11.35 -4.16 9.56
CA ILE A 131 11.68 -5.11 8.49
C ILE A 131 11.65 -6.52 9.08
N PRO A 132 11.10 -7.54 8.39
CA PRO A 132 11.11 -8.93 8.85
C PRO A 132 12.53 -9.41 9.15
N THR A 133 12.73 -9.93 10.36
CA THR A 133 14.01 -10.49 10.80
C THR A 133 13.78 -11.79 11.55
N ILE A 134 14.69 -12.75 11.36
CA ILE A 134 14.61 -14.06 12.01
C ILE A 134 14.66 -13.88 13.53
N GLY A 135 13.76 -14.55 14.25
CA GLY A 135 13.70 -14.53 15.72
C GLY A 135 12.89 -13.39 16.34
N ASN A 136 12.44 -12.39 15.55
CA ASN A 136 11.73 -11.21 16.05
C ASN A 136 10.22 -11.22 15.77
N HIS A 137 9.63 -12.39 15.52
CA HIS A 137 8.19 -12.50 15.33
C HIS A 137 7.47 -12.42 16.69
N LEU A 138 6.38 -11.67 16.73
CA LEU A 138 5.50 -11.54 17.89
C LEU A 138 4.32 -12.52 17.80
N TRP A 139 3.90 -12.84 16.58
CA TRP A 139 2.83 -13.78 16.28
C TRP A 139 2.92 -14.22 14.81
N ALA A 140 2.44 -15.42 14.50
CA ALA A 140 2.33 -15.94 13.14
C ALA A 140 1.01 -16.73 12.97
N SER A 141 0.46 -16.74 11.75
CA SER A 141 -0.71 -17.55 11.40
C SER A 141 -0.43 -19.05 11.34
N SER A 142 0.85 -19.45 11.33
CA SER A 142 1.30 -20.83 11.16
C SER A 142 0.85 -21.46 9.83
N THR A 143 0.77 -20.64 8.78
CA THR A 143 0.40 -21.04 7.41
C THR A 143 1.62 -21.11 6.48
N TYR A 144 2.82 -21.30 7.02
CA TYR A 144 4.02 -21.49 6.21
C TYR A 144 3.93 -22.78 5.36
N GLY A 145 4.63 -22.81 4.23
CA GLY A 145 4.62 -23.93 3.29
C GLY A 145 3.60 -23.79 2.15
N TYR A 146 2.90 -22.66 2.07
CA TYR A 146 1.93 -22.34 1.02
C TYR A 146 2.37 -21.10 0.22
N PRO A 147 3.43 -21.22 -0.61
CA PRO A 147 3.89 -20.10 -1.41
C PRO A 147 2.79 -19.59 -2.35
N GLY A 148 2.73 -18.27 -2.52
CA GLY A 148 1.67 -17.63 -3.28
C GLY A 148 0.40 -17.35 -2.49
N ALA A 149 0.33 -17.75 -1.21
CA ALA A 149 -0.81 -17.40 -0.36
C ALA A 149 -0.91 -15.89 -0.14
N TYR A 150 -2.14 -15.40 0.01
CA TYR A 150 -2.46 -13.99 0.21
C TYR A 150 -3.49 -13.82 1.33
N LEU A 151 -3.45 -12.68 2.00
CA LEU A 151 -4.43 -12.29 3.01
C LEU A 151 -5.54 -11.46 2.33
N ALA A 152 -6.79 -11.70 2.66
CA ALA A 152 -7.94 -10.96 2.15
C ALA A 152 -8.87 -10.51 3.28
N ILE A 153 -9.33 -9.26 3.20
CA ILE A 153 -10.43 -8.74 4.00
C ILE A 153 -11.71 -8.88 3.19
N GLN A 154 -12.63 -9.70 3.68
CA GLN A 154 -13.90 -9.97 3.01
C GLN A 154 -14.95 -8.94 3.39
N ASN A 155 -15.87 -8.68 2.47
CA ASN A 155 -17.01 -7.79 2.70
C ASN A 155 -18.02 -8.38 3.70
N ASP A 156 -17.86 -9.61 4.18
CA ASP A 156 -18.68 -10.18 5.26
C ASP A 156 -18.07 -9.97 6.66
N GLY A 157 -16.92 -9.30 6.74
CA GLY A 157 -16.19 -9.04 7.98
C GLY A 157 -15.11 -10.07 8.33
N ASN A 158 -14.92 -11.11 7.51
CA ASN A 158 -13.89 -12.11 7.77
C ASN A 158 -12.50 -11.67 7.25
N LEU A 159 -11.44 -12.06 7.97
CA LEU A 159 -10.06 -11.93 7.54
C LEU A 159 -9.52 -13.33 7.24
N VAL A 160 -9.12 -13.58 6.00
CA VAL A 160 -8.86 -14.95 5.52
C VAL A 160 -7.52 -15.01 4.78
N ILE A 161 -6.76 -16.08 5.00
CA ILE A 161 -5.59 -16.41 4.18
C ILE A 161 -6.02 -17.46 3.17
N TYR A 162 -5.77 -17.17 1.90
CA TYR A 162 -6.05 -18.05 0.77
C TYR A 162 -4.75 -18.51 0.13
N VAL A 163 -4.73 -19.73 -0.39
CA VAL A 163 -3.81 -20.15 -1.45
C VAL A 163 -4.66 -20.49 -2.66
N GLU A 164 -4.41 -19.82 -3.79
CA GLU A 164 -5.32 -19.84 -4.94
C GLU A 164 -6.75 -19.45 -4.50
N ALA A 165 -7.73 -20.36 -4.58
CA ALA A 165 -9.10 -20.14 -4.11
C ALA A 165 -9.44 -20.88 -2.81
N THR A 166 -8.47 -21.57 -2.19
CA THR A 166 -8.71 -22.40 -1.00
C THR A 166 -8.37 -21.63 0.27
N PRO A 167 -9.31 -21.46 1.22
CA PRO A 167 -9.01 -20.84 2.50
C PRO A 167 -8.19 -21.81 3.37
N ILE A 168 -7.06 -21.33 3.90
CA ILE A 168 -6.16 -22.12 4.77
C ILE A 168 -6.14 -21.61 6.22
N TRP A 169 -6.65 -20.40 6.46
CA TRP A 169 -6.83 -19.82 7.79
C TRP A 169 -7.90 -18.73 7.75
N ALA A 170 -8.62 -18.53 8.85
CA ALA A 170 -9.57 -17.43 9.00
C ALA A 170 -9.60 -16.89 10.44
N SER A 171 -9.91 -15.60 10.60
CA SER A 171 -10.20 -14.98 11.90
C SER A 171 -11.52 -15.46 12.50
N ASN A 172 -12.41 -16.04 11.69
CA ASN A 172 -13.77 -16.47 12.06
C ASN A 172 -14.64 -15.32 12.57
N THR A 173 -14.55 -14.16 11.90
CA THR A 173 -15.30 -12.94 12.24
C THR A 173 -16.32 -12.54 11.17
N GLY A 174 -16.67 -13.46 10.27
CA GLY A 174 -17.66 -13.21 9.22
C GLY A 174 -19.10 -13.16 9.76
N GLY A 175 -19.99 -12.52 9.00
CA GLY A 175 -21.43 -12.44 9.29
C GLY A 175 -21.97 -11.01 9.46
N HIS A 176 -21.32 -9.99 8.89
CA HIS A 176 -21.60 -8.57 9.08
C HIS A 176 -21.93 -7.81 7.78
#